data_AF-A0A3D4H3H7-F1
#
_entry.id   AF-A0A3D4H3H7-F1
#
_cell.length_a   1.000
_cell.length_b   1.000
_cell.length_c   1.000
_cell.angle_alpha   90.00
_cell.angle_beta   90.00
_cell.angle_gamma   90.00
#
_symmetry.space_group_name_H-M   'P 1'
#
loop_
_entity.id
_entity.type
_entity.pdbx_description
1 polymer ?
#
loop_
_entity_poly.entity_id
_entity_poly.type
_entity_poly.pdbx_seq_one_letter_code
_entity_poly.pdbx_strand_id
1 'polypeptide(L)' 'PGVSMDELSMGMTGDFEVAIEEGATLVRIGTAIFGPRS' A
#
# COMPACT_ATOMS: atom_id res chain seq x y z
N PRO A 1 -6.32 -3.60 27.46
CA PRO A 1 -6.68 -2.98 26.16
C PRO A 1 -6.66 -4.04 25.05
N GLY A 2 -7.81 -4.30 24.42
CA GLY A 2 -7.95 -5.27 23.32
C GLY A 2 -8.01 -4.54 21.98
N VAL A 3 -6.85 -4.22 21.42
CA VAL A 3 -6.73 -3.66 20.06
C VAL A 3 -6.00 -4.68 19.21
N SER A 4 -6.59 -5.04 18.07
CA SER A 4 -5.95 -5.86 17.03
C SER A 4 -5.42 -4.95 15.92
N MET A 5 -4.25 -5.30 15.38
CA MET A 5 -3.62 -4.59 14.27
C MET A 5 -3.38 -5.60 13.14
N ASP A 6 -4.46 -5.94 12.45
CA ASP A 6 -4.46 -6.98 11.40
C ASP A 6 -4.02 -6.44 10.04
N GLU A 7 -4.02 -5.11 9.86
CA GLU A 7 -3.76 -4.45 8.59
C GLU A 7 -2.47 -3.63 8.62
N LEU A 8 -1.61 -3.83 7.62
CA LEU A 8 -0.43 -3.03 7.35
C LEU A 8 -0.61 -2.26 6.03
N SER A 9 -0.98 -0.98 6.15
CA SER A 9 -1.10 -0.10 4.98
C SER A 9 0.24 0.53 4.59
N MET A 10 0.90 -0.05 3.59
CA MET A 10 2.21 0.38 3.09
C MET A 10 2.26 0.21 1.57
N GLY A 11 3.16 0.94 0.90
CA GLY A 11 3.33 0.84 -0.54
C GLY A 11 2.43 1.80 -1.31
N MET A 12 3.05 2.44 -2.29
CA MET A 12 2.50 3.36 -3.28
C MET A 12 2.83 2.81 -4.67
N THR A 13 2.38 3.49 -5.73
CA THR A 13 2.65 3.10 -7.12
C THR A 13 4.10 2.70 -7.43
N GLY A 14 5.10 3.32 -6.78
CA GLY A 14 6.53 3.10 -7.09
C GLY A 14 7.23 2.02 -6.27
N ASP A 15 6.59 1.50 -5.21
CA ASP A 15 7.23 0.61 -4.23
C ASP A 15 6.28 -0.48 -3.68
N PHE A 16 5.11 -0.68 -4.32
CA PHE A 16 4.13 -1.66 -3.84
C PHE A 16 4.64 -3.10 -3.86
N GLU A 17 5.56 -3.46 -4.77
CA GLU A 17 6.15 -4.81 -4.85
C GLU A 17 6.98 -5.10 -3.59
N VAL A 18 7.89 -4.19 -3.24
CA VAL A 18 8.68 -4.28 -2.00
C VAL A 18 7.76 -4.22 -0.77
N ALA A 19 6.72 -3.39 -0.79
CA ALA A 19 5.75 -3.36 0.31
C ALA A 19 5.05 -4.71 0.53
N ILE A 20 4.71 -5.43 -0.54
CA ILE A 20 4.14 -6.79 -0.45
C ILE A 20 5.17 -7.76 0.12
N GLU A 21 6.43 -7.70 -0.32
CA GLU A 21 7.53 -8.51 0.20
C GLU A 21 7.76 -8.30 1.71
N GLU A 22 7.56 -7.06 2.18
CA GLU A 22 7.68 -6.65 3.59
C GLU A 22 6.37 -6.85 4.41
N GLY A 23 5.34 -7.46 3.82
CA GLY A 23 4.12 -7.88 4.52
C GLY A 23 2.96 -6.88 4.52
N ALA A 24 2.92 -5.92 3.59
CA ALA A 24 1.77 -5.06 3.42
C ALA A 24 0.50 -5.86 3.09
N THR A 25 -0.58 -5.54 3.79
CA THR A 25 -1.92 -6.11 3.53
C THR A 25 -2.78 -5.18 2.68
N LEU A 26 -2.41 -3.90 2.62
CA LEU A 26 -3.09 -2.87 1.83
C LEU A 26 -2.09 -1.93 1.15
N VAL A 27 -2.06 -1.95 -0.18
CA VAL A 27 -1.24 -1.05 -1.01
C VAL A 27 -2.06 0.09 -1.63
N ARG A 28 -1.43 1.23 -1.92
CA ARG A 28 -2.11 2.44 -2.41
C ARG A 28 -1.66 2.78 -3.83
N ILE A 29 -2.46 2.42 -4.84
CA ILE A 29 -2.09 2.64 -6.25
C ILE A 29 -2.88 3.81 -6.83
N GLY A 30 -2.15 4.84 -7.30
CA GLY A 30 -2.71 6.05 -7.88
C GLY A 30 -2.33 6.19 -9.35
N THR A 31 -1.16 6.79 -9.60
CA THR A 31 -0.66 7.12 -10.95
C THR A 31 -0.66 5.94 -11.93
N ALA A 32 -0.38 4.71 -11.50
CA ALA A 32 -0.42 3.55 -12.40
C ALA A 32 -1.84 3.18 -12.85
N ILE A 33 -2.87 3.54 -12.08
CA ILE A 33 -4.28 3.31 -12.45
C ILE A 33 -4.86 4.52 -13.16
N PHE A 34 -4.61 5.73 -12.63
CA PHE A 34 -5.32 6.95 -13.05
C PHE A 34 -4.46 7.92 -13.88
N GLY A 35 -3.16 7.68 -14.02
CA GLY A 35 -2.24 8.62 -14.68
C GLY A 35 -1.80 9.80 -13.79
N PRO A 36 -1.05 10.76 -14.35
CA PRO A 36 -0.62 11.96 -13.62
C PRO A 36 -1.82 12.83 -13.24
N ARG A 37 -1.66 13.62 -12.17
CA ARG A 37 -2.69 14.56 -11.74
C ARG A 37 -2.80 15.71 -12.76
N SER A 38 -4.03 16.15 -13.05
CA SER A 38 -4.34 17.36 -13.82
C SER A 38 -3.95 18.63 -13.09
#